data_AF-A0A819XXN9-F1
#
_entry.id   AF-A0A819XXN9-F1
#
_cell.length_a   1.000
_cell.length_b   1.000
_cell.length_c   1.000
_cell.angle_alpha   90.00
_cell.angle_beta   90.00
_cell.angle_gamma   90.00
#
_symmetry.space_group_name_H-M   'P 1'
#
loop_
_entity.id
_entity.type
_entity.pdbx_description
1 polymer ?
#
loop_
_entity_poly.entity_id
_entity_poly.type
_entity_poly.pdbx_seq_one_letter_code
_entity_poly.pdbx_strand_id
1 'polypeptide(L)'
;MTHHIVERPIGGNQDGFFLWAMVILPILSLCAYVGDAFYFYHEALEQTPSLYEGLLSTILILFAYLQYCAPIKSRALRLAYHILLYILIETGHVGYIFAYSCTKDLFSVIIFIGWMICDTFFTAGLIYCRIYRQLHFHIEVENKHIFHFISRLDVILALFIPVFLNKDLSTTTRDSIAFFLLFDFFSEKYERFSSIWIKACLYLFAAVTTVSIACEWLYFRFDEDIFNSITDVAELVAGCLCNSLIIMQFFPYHFKPNHLREMAHQLQVAVVST
;
A
#
# COMPACT_ATOMS: atom_id res chain seq x y z
N MET A 1 -37.89 9.68 -16.72
CA MET A 1 -38.07 8.65 -15.67
C MET A 1 -36.99 8.87 -14.63
N THR A 2 -37.39 9.46 -13.51
CA THR A 2 -36.56 9.73 -12.33
C THR A 2 -36.43 8.43 -11.53
N HIS A 3 -35.25 7.82 -11.54
CA HIS A 3 -34.93 6.73 -10.65
C HIS A 3 -34.68 7.31 -9.25
N HIS A 4 -35.67 7.17 -8.37
CA HIS A 4 -35.46 7.31 -6.93
C HIS A 4 -34.45 6.25 -6.48
N ILE A 5 -33.28 6.71 -6.04
CA ILE A 5 -32.28 5.86 -5.38
C ILE A 5 -32.81 5.60 -3.98
N VAL A 6 -33.28 4.36 -3.77
CA VAL A 6 -33.63 3.85 -2.44
C VAL A 6 -32.36 3.21 -1.88
N GLU A 7 -31.83 3.80 -0.83
CA GLU A 7 -30.71 3.22 -0.07
C GLU A 7 -31.22 2.12 0.86
N ARG A 8 -30.71 0.89 0.71
CA ARG A 8 -30.82 -0.18 1.71
C ARG A 8 -29.56 -1.09 1.75
N PRO A 9 -29.42 -1.92 2.81
CA PRO A 9 -28.25 -1.89 3.68
C PRO A 9 -27.09 -2.77 3.23
N ILE A 10 -25.94 -2.43 3.79
CA ILE A 10 -24.70 -3.21 3.93
C ILE A 10 -25.00 -4.71 3.95
N GLY A 11 -24.34 -5.47 3.06
CA GLY A 11 -24.41 -6.93 3.02
C GLY A 11 -24.10 -7.50 4.41
N GLY A 12 -24.98 -8.39 4.89
CA GLY A 12 -25.07 -8.83 6.28
C GLY A 12 -23.93 -9.72 6.80
N ASN A 13 -22.67 -9.35 6.57
CA ASN A 13 -21.51 -9.93 7.28
C ASN A 13 -20.25 -9.04 7.29
N GLN A 14 -20.29 -7.82 6.73
CA GLN A 14 -19.20 -6.85 6.94
C GLN A 14 -19.54 -5.99 8.14
N ASP A 15 -18.78 -6.17 9.23
CA ASP A 15 -18.93 -5.40 10.44
C ASP A 15 -18.77 -3.90 10.13
N GLY A 16 -19.66 -3.05 10.63
CA GLY A 16 -19.62 -1.61 10.34
C GLY A 16 -18.27 -1.00 10.72
N PHE A 17 -17.62 -1.56 11.74
CA PHE A 17 -16.26 -1.23 12.15
C PHE A 17 -15.23 -1.43 11.01
N PHE A 18 -15.30 -2.53 10.26
CA PHE A 18 -14.36 -2.81 9.16
C PHE A 18 -14.53 -1.85 7.99
N LEU A 19 -15.77 -1.44 7.70
CA LEU A 19 -16.03 -0.45 6.66
C LEU A 19 -15.38 0.90 7.01
N TRP A 20 -15.46 1.32 8.27
CA TRP A 20 -14.79 2.52 8.76
C TRP A 20 -13.26 2.36 8.78
N ALA A 21 -12.77 1.20 9.18
CA ALA A 21 -11.34 0.91 9.21
C ALA A 21 -10.69 1.02 7.81
N MET A 22 -11.36 0.54 6.75
CA MET A 22 -10.86 0.67 5.36
C MET A 22 -10.76 2.13 4.86
N VAL A 23 -11.41 3.07 5.52
CA VAL A 23 -11.35 4.52 5.19
C VAL A 23 -10.39 5.24 6.12
N ILE A 24 -10.41 4.93 7.41
CA ILE A 24 -9.64 5.64 8.43
C ILE A 24 -8.19 5.19 8.47
N LEU A 25 -7.90 3.88 8.35
CA LEU A 25 -6.54 3.36 8.45
C LEU A 25 -5.59 3.91 7.37
N PRO A 26 -6.00 4.07 6.10
CA PRO A 26 -5.17 4.76 5.10
C PRO A 26 -4.83 6.20 5.50
N ILE A 27 -5.80 6.94 6.07
CA ILE A 27 -5.56 8.32 6.52
C ILE A 27 -4.56 8.33 7.67
N LEU A 28 -4.76 7.48 8.69
CA LEU A 28 -3.85 7.39 9.83
C LEU A 28 -2.43 6.98 9.41
N SER A 29 -2.33 6.03 8.48
CA SER A 29 -1.07 5.60 7.88
C SER A 29 -0.32 6.75 7.22
N LEU A 30 -0.98 7.50 6.34
CA LEU A 30 -0.34 8.61 5.65
C LEU A 30 -0.07 9.80 6.58
N CYS A 31 -0.89 10.03 7.60
CA CYS A 31 -0.60 11.03 8.64
C CYS A 31 0.66 10.64 9.44
N ALA A 32 0.83 9.36 9.80
CA ALA A 32 2.04 8.89 10.45
C ALA A 32 3.26 9.03 9.54
N TYR A 33 3.12 8.71 8.25
CA TYR A 33 4.16 8.91 7.24
C TYR A 33 4.59 10.39 7.13
N VAL A 34 3.64 11.32 7.08
CA VAL A 34 3.92 12.75 7.09
C VAL A 34 4.63 13.17 8.39
N GLY A 35 4.14 12.68 9.54
CA GLY A 35 4.76 12.96 10.84
C GLY A 35 6.22 12.52 10.88
N ASP A 36 6.51 11.31 10.41
CA ASP A 36 7.86 10.75 10.37
C ASP A 36 8.76 11.55 9.41
N ALA A 37 8.26 11.96 8.24
CA ALA A 37 9.01 12.79 7.29
C ALA A 37 9.44 14.14 7.90
N PHE A 38 8.53 14.82 8.59
CA PHE A 38 8.82 16.11 9.21
C PHE A 38 9.67 15.97 10.47
N TYR A 39 9.51 14.88 11.23
CA TYR A 39 10.38 14.56 12.35
C TYR A 39 11.83 14.37 11.86
N PHE A 40 12.02 13.57 10.81
CA PHE A 40 13.33 13.33 10.22
C PHE A 40 13.95 14.61 9.61
N TYR A 41 13.14 15.45 8.96
CA TYR A 41 13.59 16.76 8.47
C TYR A 41 14.10 17.65 9.62
N HIS A 42 13.37 17.69 10.74
CA HIS A 42 13.76 18.50 11.90
C HIS A 42 15.05 17.97 12.54
N GLU A 43 15.21 16.66 12.66
CA GLU A 43 16.43 16.03 13.15
C GLU A 43 17.63 16.34 12.25
N ALA A 44 17.46 16.20 10.93
CA ALA A 44 18.50 16.52 9.96
C ALA A 44 18.94 17.99 10.04
N LEU A 45 18.03 18.90 10.41
CA LEU A 45 18.31 20.31 10.62
C LEU A 45 19.07 20.58 11.93
N GLU A 46 18.68 19.89 13.02
CA GLU A 46 19.20 20.14 14.37
C GLU A 46 20.41 19.27 14.75
N GLN A 47 20.76 18.26 13.95
CA GLN A 47 21.83 17.28 14.24
C GLN A 47 21.68 16.60 15.61
N THR A 48 20.44 16.43 16.07
CA THR A 48 20.14 15.79 17.34
C THR A 48 20.12 14.27 17.17
N PRO A 49 20.66 13.48 18.11
CA PRO A 49 20.54 12.03 18.04
C PRO A 49 19.10 11.59 18.36
N SER A 50 18.38 10.98 17.43
CA SER A 50 17.00 10.51 17.68
C SER A 50 16.91 9.24 18.52
N LEU A 51 15.70 8.94 19.01
CA LEU A 51 15.30 7.65 19.59
C LEU A 51 14.13 7.02 18.82
N TYR A 52 13.66 7.69 17.76
CA TYR A 52 12.44 7.36 17.03
C TYR A 52 12.72 7.39 15.53
N GLU A 53 12.61 6.23 14.88
CA GLU A 53 13.09 6.02 13.51
C GLU A 53 11.97 5.64 12.54
N GLY A 54 10.75 6.11 12.82
CA GLY A 54 9.61 5.92 11.92
C GLY A 54 9.03 4.50 11.90
N LEU A 55 9.21 3.76 12.99
CA LEU A 55 8.55 2.48 13.22
C LEU A 55 7.03 2.58 13.01
N LEU A 56 6.39 3.69 13.40
CA LEU A 56 4.95 3.82 13.25
C LEU A 56 4.51 3.93 11.79
N SER A 57 5.15 4.75 10.94
CA SER A 57 4.83 4.77 9.50
C SER A 57 5.10 3.43 8.85
N THR A 58 6.17 2.75 9.26
CA THR A 58 6.54 1.42 8.77
C THR A 58 5.44 0.39 8.95
N ILE A 59 4.87 0.37 10.14
CA ILE A 59 3.80 -0.59 10.47
C ILE A 59 2.51 -0.20 9.77
N LEU A 60 2.27 1.08 9.62
CA LEU A 60 1.02 1.56 9.06
C LEU A 60 1.02 1.63 7.54
N ILE A 61 2.17 1.65 6.85
CA ILE A 61 2.26 1.88 5.39
C ILE A 61 1.45 0.86 4.59
N LEU A 62 1.39 -0.38 5.07
CA LEU A 62 0.55 -1.44 4.53
C LEU A 62 -0.95 -1.08 4.47
N PHE A 63 -1.43 -0.24 5.40
CA PHE A 63 -2.81 0.21 5.41
C PHE A 63 -3.06 1.30 4.37
N ALA A 64 -2.04 2.01 3.88
CA ALA A 64 -2.20 2.96 2.79
C ALA A 64 -2.81 2.28 1.56
N TYR A 65 -2.46 1.01 1.31
CA TYR A 65 -3.04 0.21 0.23
C TYR A 65 -4.53 -0.09 0.42
N LEU A 66 -5.10 -0.06 1.63
CA LEU A 66 -6.56 -0.24 1.79
C LEU A 66 -7.36 0.87 1.09
N GLN A 67 -6.73 1.98 0.70
CA GLN A 67 -7.37 3.04 -0.06
C GLN A 67 -8.08 2.56 -1.33
N TYR A 68 -7.56 1.54 -2.04
CA TYR A 68 -8.21 1.05 -3.25
C TYR A 68 -9.49 0.26 -2.95
N CYS A 69 -9.63 -0.27 -1.74
CA CYS A 69 -10.79 -1.03 -1.24
C CYS A 69 -11.86 -0.17 -0.55
N ALA A 70 -11.65 1.15 -0.45
CA ALA A 70 -12.55 2.01 0.33
C ALA A 70 -14.03 1.88 -0.13
N PRO A 71 -14.98 1.54 0.78
CA PRO A 71 -16.37 1.26 0.46
C PRO A 71 -17.23 2.55 0.30
N ILE A 72 -16.66 3.60 -0.29
CA ILE A 72 -17.32 4.90 -0.46
C ILE A 72 -18.21 4.86 -1.70
N LYS A 73 -19.54 4.89 -1.53
CA LYS A 73 -20.52 4.84 -2.64
C LYS A 73 -20.54 6.13 -3.47
N SER A 74 -20.53 7.30 -2.81
CA SER A 74 -20.59 8.59 -3.48
C SER A 74 -19.33 8.85 -4.31
N ARG A 75 -19.51 9.16 -5.60
CA ARG A 75 -18.39 9.45 -6.52
C ARG A 75 -17.61 10.70 -6.09
N ALA A 76 -18.31 11.75 -5.69
CA ALA A 76 -17.68 13.00 -5.24
C ALA A 76 -16.89 12.78 -3.94
N LEU A 77 -17.47 12.06 -2.98
CA LEU A 77 -16.78 11.75 -1.73
C LEU A 77 -15.58 10.84 -1.94
N ARG A 78 -15.68 9.86 -2.85
CA ARG A 78 -14.57 8.98 -3.23
C ARG A 78 -13.46 9.74 -3.93
N LEU A 79 -13.80 10.69 -4.80
CA LEU A 79 -12.81 11.57 -5.44
C LEU A 79 -12.09 12.41 -4.40
N ALA A 80 -12.84 13.07 -3.52
CA ALA A 80 -12.27 13.87 -2.43
C ALA A 80 -11.36 13.02 -1.52
N TYR A 81 -11.76 11.78 -1.22
CA TYR A 81 -10.97 10.83 -0.46
C TYR A 81 -9.64 10.50 -1.14
N HIS A 82 -9.64 10.12 -2.42
CA HIS A 82 -8.39 9.83 -3.14
C HIS A 82 -7.50 11.06 -3.29
N ILE A 83 -8.09 12.25 -3.50
CA ILE A 83 -7.33 13.51 -3.53
C ILE A 83 -6.70 13.80 -2.17
N LEU A 84 -7.44 13.60 -1.07
CA LEU A 84 -6.91 13.78 0.28
C LEU A 84 -5.71 12.87 0.54
N LEU A 85 -5.85 11.58 0.23
CA LEU A 85 -4.75 10.62 0.41
C LEU A 85 -3.55 10.97 -0.49
N TYR A 86 -3.81 11.40 -1.73
CA TYR A 86 -2.75 11.89 -2.61
C TYR A 86 -2.00 13.08 -2.01
N ILE A 87 -2.71 14.07 -1.48
CA ILE A 87 -2.06 15.23 -0.84
C ILE A 87 -1.21 14.77 0.35
N LEU A 88 -1.71 13.84 1.17
CA LEU A 88 -0.97 13.33 2.32
C LEU A 88 0.32 12.60 1.92
N ILE A 89 0.25 11.67 0.94
CA ILE A 89 1.43 10.91 0.53
C ILE A 89 2.50 11.79 -0.11
N GLU A 90 2.10 12.73 -0.97
CA GLU A 90 3.01 13.67 -1.61
C GLU A 90 3.64 14.63 -0.60
N THR A 91 2.88 15.06 0.41
CA THR A 91 3.41 15.89 1.50
C THR A 91 4.51 15.14 2.26
N GLY A 92 4.31 13.84 2.52
CA GLY A 92 5.34 12.98 3.14
C GLY A 92 6.59 12.87 2.27
N HIS A 93 6.44 12.58 0.98
CA HIS A 93 7.55 12.52 0.02
C HIS A 93 8.36 13.82 -0.03
N VAL A 94 7.68 14.96 -0.10
CA VAL A 94 8.32 16.28 -0.07
C VAL A 94 9.09 16.50 1.23
N GLY A 95 8.54 16.09 2.38
CA GLY A 95 9.23 16.15 3.66
C GLY A 95 10.55 15.37 3.66
N TYR A 96 10.53 14.12 3.17
CA TYR A 96 11.74 13.31 3.04
C TYR A 96 12.74 13.89 2.03
N ILE A 97 12.28 14.40 0.88
CA ILE A 97 13.15 15.07 -0.10
C ILE A 97 13.89 16.24 0.54
N PHE A 98 13.19 17.07 1.34
CA PHE A 98 13.85 18.16 2.06
C PHE A 98 14.84 17.65 3.10
N ALA A 99 14.51 16.60 3.85
CA ALA A 99 15.41 16.01 4.85
C ALA A 99 16.70 15.50 4.21
N TYR A 100 16.60 14.70 3.14
CA TYR A 100 17.77 14.17 2.42
C TYR A 100 18.55 15.25 1.67
N SER A 101 17.89 16.33 1.25
CA SER A 101 18.57 17.50 0.70
C SER A 101 19.44 18.20 1.76
N CYS A 102 18.99 18.26 3.02
CA CYS A 102 19.78 18.79 4.13
C CYS A 102 20.98 17.91 4.46
N THR A 103 20.86 16.58 4.38
CA THR A 103 21.96 15.64 4.59
C THR A 103 22.87 15.45 3.36
N LYS A 104 22.53 16.08 2.23
CA LYS A 104 23.23 15.99 0.92
C LYS A 104 23.25 14.58 0.32
N ASP A 105 22.29 13.74 0.69
CA ASP A 105 22.13 12.42 0.08
C ASP A 105 21.32 12.51 -1.21
N LEU A 106 22.04 12.69 -2.32
CA LEU A 106 21.43 12.83 -3.65
C LEU A 106 20.72 11.55 -4.10
N PHE A 107 21.21 10.38 -3.68
CA PHE A 107 20.64 9.11 -4.12
C PHE A 107 19.23 8.94 -3.54
N SER A 108 19.08 9.14 -2.23
CA SER A 108 17.77 9.08 -1.56
C SER A 108 16.80 10.12 -2.13
N VAL A 109 17.26 11.34 -2.44
CA VAL A 109 16.42 12.35 -3.11
C VAL A 109 15.87 11.83 -4.45
N ILE A 110 16.69 11.17 -5.28
CA ILE A 110 16.25 10.61 -6.56
C ILE A 110 15.21 9.50 -6.34
N ILE A 111 15.43 8.62 -5.37
CA ILE A 111 14.50 7.53 -5.03
C ILE A 111 13.13 8.09 -4.61
N PHE A 112 13.09 9.09 -3.73
CA PHE A 112 11.84 9.70 -3.29
C PHE A 112 11.11 10.47 -4.41
N ILE A 113 11.83 11.08 -5.34
CA ILE A 113 11.22 11.63 -6.57
C ILE A 113 10.60 10.50 -7.40
N GLY A 114 11.27 9.35 -7.51
CA GLY A 114 10.73 8.16 -8.16
C GLY A 114 9.43 7.68 -7.53
N TRP A 115 9.38 7.60 -6.19
CA TRP A 115 8.17 7.26 -5.44
C TRP A 115 7.01 8.22 -5.71
N MET A 116 7.29 9.52 -5.63
CA MET A 116 6.33 10.59 -5.93
C MET A 116 5.69 10.43 -7.33
N ILE A 117 6.51 10.07 -8.34
CA ILE A 117 6.03 9.79 -9.68
C ILE A 117 5.16 8.51 -9.71
N CYS A 118 5.61 7.41 -9.10
CA CYS A 118 4.84 6.15 -9.08
C CYS A 118 3.49 6.32 -8.36
N ASP A 119 3.43 7.05 -7.24
CA ASP A 119 2.18 7.28 -6.48
C ASP A 119 1.22 8.23 -7.19
N THR A 120 1.75 9.23 -7.91
CA THR A 120 0.95 10.08 -8.79
C THR A 120 0.29 9.26 -9.89
N PHE A 121 1.03 8.39 -10.58
CA PHE A 121 0.46 7.52 -11.62
C PHE A 121 -0.54 6.52 -11.05
N PHE A 122 -0.24 5.94 -9.89
CA PHE A 122 -1.14 5.00 -9.22
C PHE A 122 -2.47 5.66 -8.84
N THR A 123 -2.43 6.84 -8.21
CA THR A 123 -3.63 7.59 -7.81
C THR A 123 -4.45 7.99 -9.04
N ALA A 124 -3.79 8.47 -10.09
CA ALA A 124 -4.46 8.79 -11.36
C ALA A 124 -5.13 7.53 -11.96
N GLY A 125 -4.45 6.38 -11.93
CA GLY A 125 -4.99 5.09 -12.36
C GLY A 125 -6.21 4.65 -11.56
N LEU A 126 -6.18 4.80 -10.23
CA LEU A 126 -7.32 4.49 -9.35
C LEU A 126 -8.52 5.40 -9.64
N ILE A 127 -8.30 6.71 -9.77
CA ILE A 127 -9.35 7.68 -10.12
C ILE A 127 -9.96 7.31 -11.49
N TYR A 128 -9.11 7.02 -12.48
CA TYR A 128 -9.57 6.59 -13.80
C TYR A 128 -10.44 5.32 -13.73
N CYS A 129 -9.96 4.27 -13.05
CA CYS A 129 -10.66 2.99 -12.96
C CYS A 129 -11.97 3.12 -12.16
N ARG A 130 -11.94 3.73 -10.97
CA ARG A 130 -13.06 3.71 -10.02
C ARG A 130 -14.06 4.84 -10.20
N ILE A 131 -13.66 5.98 -10.75
CA ILE A 131 -14.51 7.18 -10.83
C ILE A 131 -14.97 7.40 -12.27
N TYR A 132 -14.03 7.38 -13.21
CA TYR A 132 -14.33 7.63 -14.62
C TYR A 132 -14.94 6.40 -15.31
N ARG A 133 -14.27 5.25 -15.23
CA ARG A 133 -14.74 3.99 -15.84
C ARG A 133 -15.73 3.21 -14.99
N GLN A 134 -15.78 3.47 -13.68
CA GLN A 134 -16.63 2.77 -12.71
C GLN A 134 -16.45 1.24 -12.75
N LEU A 135 -15.20 0.81 -12.86
CA LEU A 135 -14.86 -0.60 -12.79
C LEU A 135 -14.96 -1.05 -11.33
N HIS A 136 -15.76 -2.09 -11.12
CA HIS A 136 -16.03 -2.68 -9.81
C HIS A 136 -15.43 -4.09 -9.66
N PHE A 137 -14.85 -4.64 -10.72
CA PHE A 137 -14.16 -5.93 -10.68
C PHE A 137 -12.87 -5.76 -9.88
N HIS A 138 -12.88 -6.03 -8.59
CA HIS A 138 -11.67 -6.04 -7.76
C HIS A 138 -11.92 -7.02 -6.62
N ILE A 139 -10.85 -7.60 -6.10
CA ILE A 139 -10.99 -8.54 -4.98
C ILE A 139 -11.36 -7.73 -3.74
N GLU A 140 -12.57 -7.94 -3.24
CA GLU A 140 -12.98 -7.35 -1.96
C GLU A 140 -12.18 -8.00 -0.82
N VAL A 141 -11.74 -7.16 0.12
CA VAL A 141 -11.03 -7.63 1.30
C VAL A 141 -12.06 -8.14 2.31
N GLU A 142 -12.03 -9.43 2.62
CA GLU A 142 -12.92 -10.03 3.62
C GLU A 142 -12.37 -9.78 5.06
N ASN A 143 -13.26 -9.59 6.05
CA ASN A 143 -12.86 -9.30 7.44
C ASN A 143 -11.89 -10.35 8.01
N LYS A 144 -12.10 -11.63 7.68
CA LYS A 144 -11.23 -12.73 8.11
C LYS A 144 -9.79 -12.52 7.64
N HIS A 145 -9.59 -11.99 6.43
CA HIS A 145 -8.26 -11.70 5.92
C HIS A 145 -7.63 -10.52 6.66
N ILE A 146 -8.39 -9.46 6.98
CA ILE A 146 -7.85 -8.33 7.77
C ILE A 146 -7.42 -8.79 9.16
N PHE A 147 -8.23 -9.60 9.84
CA PHE A 147 -7.86 -10.14 11.16
C PHE A 147 -6.63 -11.03 11.10
N HIS A 148 -6.57 -11.93 10.12
CA HIS A 148 -5.39 -12.79 9.93
C HIS A 148 -4.14 -11.98 9.58
N PHE A 149 -4.31 -10.91 8.79
CA PHE A 149 -3.27 -9.97 8.44
C PHE A 149 -2.75 -9.21 9.67
N ILE A 150 -3.63 -8.63 10.49
CA ILE A 150 -3.27 -7.95 11.76
C ILE A 150 -2.59 -8.93 12.71
N SER A 151 -3.08 -10.16 12.82
CA SER A 151 -2.48 -11.19 13.68
C SER A 151 -1.06 -11.59 13.23
N ARG A 152 -0.78 -11.60 11.92
CA ARG A 152 0.57 -11.84 11.39
C ARG A 152 1.48 -10.63 11.59
N LEU A 153 0.92 -9.42 11.48
CA LEU A 153 1.64 -8.19 11.77
C LEU A 153 2.19 -8.19 13.19
N ASP A 154 1.41 -8.57 14.21
CA ASP A 154 1.90 -8.66 15.60
C ASP A 154 3.13 -9.58 15.77
N VAL A 155 3.15 -10.72 15.07
CA VAL A 155 4.28 -11.67 15.12
C VAL A 155 5.51 -11.11 14.42
N ILE A 156 5.30 -10.48 13.26
CA ILE A 156 6.35 -9.79 12.50
C ILE A 156 6.92 -8.64 13.34
N LEU A 157 6.07 -7.82 13.96
CA LEU A 157 6.47 -6.76 14.87
C LEU A 157 7.31 -7.29 16.02
N ALA A 158 6.88 -8.38 16.67
CA ALA A 158 7.64 -9.00 17.75
C ALA A 158 9.03 -9.49 17.31
N LEU A 159 9.18 -9.91 16.05
CA LEU A 159 10.47 -10.31 15.47
C LEU A 159 11.35 -9.11 15.10
N PHE A 160 10.76 -7.99 14.67
CA PHE A 160 11.50 -6.82 14.19
C PHE A 160 11.74 -5.75 15.26
N ILE A 161 11.02 -5.71 16.38
CA ILE A 161 11.28 -4.79 17.50
C ILE A 161 12.76 -4.79 17.94
N PRO A 162 13.48 -5.93 18.03
CA PRO A 162 14.91 -5.95 18.32
C PRO A 162 15.79 -5.32 17.24
N VAL A 163 15.37 -5.35 15.97
CA VAL A 163 16.06 -4.72 14.83
C VAL A 163 15.87 -3.21 14.88
N PHE A 164 14.66 -2.74 15.20
CA PHE A 164 14.34 -1.32 15.41
C PHE A 164 14.91 -0.71 16.70
N LEU A 165 15.52 -1.51 17.58
CA LEU A 165 16.23 -1.03 18.77
C LEU A 165 17.70 -0.69 18.47
N ASN A 166 18.21 -1.02 17.28
CA ASN A 166 19.57 -0.72 16.86
C ASN A 166 19.55 0.31 15.73
N LYS A 167 20.09 1.51 16.00
CA LYS A 167 19.92 2.71 15.15
C LYS A 167 20.37 2.56 13.71
N ASP A 168 21.37 1.72 13.48
CA ASP A 168 21.98 1.57 12.16
C ASP A 168 21.16 0.66 11.22
N LEU A 169 20.09 0.02 11.73
CA LEU A 169 19.36 -1.04 11.01
C LEU A 169 17.95 -0.67 10.55
N SER A 170 17.37 0.45 11.01
CA SER A 170 15.90 0.60 11.03
C SER A 170 15.29 1.43 9.90
N THR A 171 16.07 2.28 9.23
CA THR A 171 15.59 3.10 8.12
C THR A 171 15.31 2.30 6.84
N THR A 172 15.91 1.11 6.70
CA THR A 172 15.88 0.31 5.46
C THR A 172 14.74 -0.72 5.41
N THR A 173 14.20 -1.16 6.56
CA THR A 173 13.29 -2.33 6.63
C THR A 173 11.83 -2.01 6.30
N ARG A 174 11.54 -0.77 5.93
CA ARG A 174 10.19 -0.24 6.02
C ARG A 174 9.23 -0.86 5.03
N ASP A 175 9.53 -0.73 3.75
CA ASP A 175 8.57 -1.05 2.69
C ASP A 175 8.63 -2.56 2.35
N SER A 176 9.78 -3.19 2.58
CA SER A 176 10.01 -4.64 2.47
C SER A 176 9.02 -5.50 3.28
N ILE A 177 8.75 -5.16 4.55
CA ILE A 177 7.78 -5.89 5.38
C ILE A 177 6.36 -5.76 4.81
N ALA A 178 5.98 -4.55 4.40
CA ALA A 178 4.67 -4.29 3.81
C ALA A 178 4.49 -5.07 2.49
N PHE A 179 5.52 -5.12 1.64
CA PHE A 179 5.47 -5.88 0.38
C PHE A 179 5.38 -7.38 0.61
N PHE A 180 6.09 -7.93 1.59
CA PHE A 180 5.99 -9.34 1.91
C PHE A 180 4.57 -9.73 2.36
N LEU A 181 3.95 -8.89 3.18
CA LEU A 181 2.57 -9.07 3.63
C LEU A 181 1.55 -8.93 2.49
N LEU A 182 1.74 -7.97 1.59
CA LEU A 182 0.90 -7.79 0.41
C LEU A 182 1.06 -8.95 -0.59
N PHE A 183 2.28 -9.49 -0.73
CA PHE A 183 2.54 -10.68 -1.53
C PHE A 183 1.77 -11.88 -1.00
N ASP A 184 1.85 -12.15 0.31
CA ASP A 184 1.11 -13.24 0.95
C ASP A 184 -0.40 -13.13 0.65
N PHE A 185 -0.96 -11.93 0.77
CA PHE A 185 -2.36 -11.66 0.40
C PHE A 185 -2.68 -11.96 -1.08
N PHE A 186 -1.88 -11.43 -2.01
CA PHE A 186 -2.14 -11.65 -3.44
C PHE A 186 -1.88 -13.11 -3.88
N SER A 187 -0.95 -13.79 -3.23
CA SER A 187 -0.63 -15.20 -3.49
C SER A 187 -1.80 -16.13 -3.15
N GLU A 188 -2.54 -15.85 -2.07
CA GLU A 188 -3.74 -16.60 -1.70
C GLU A 188 -4.82 -16.54 -2.79
N LYS A 189 -4.82 -15.47 -3.60
CA LYS A 189 -5.77 -15.25 -4.68
C LYS A 189 -5.24 -15.65 -6.06
N TYR A 190 -4.03 -16.22 -6.14
CA TYR A 190 -3.36 -16.57 -7.40
C TYR A 190 -4.22 -17.40 -8.36
N GLU A 191 -4.95 -18.38 -7.81
CA GLU A 191 -5.78 -19.28 -8.62
C GLU A 191 -6.94 -18.55 -9.34
N ARG A 192 -7.32 -17.36 -8.85
CA ARG A 192 -8.41 -16.56 -9.43
C ARG A 192 -7.99 -15.89 -10.72
N PHE A 193 -6.68 -15.67 -10.90
CA PHE A 193 -6.13 -15.02 -12.07
C PHE A 193 -6.03 -15.99 -13.27
N SER A 194 -6.52 -15.56 -14.43
CA SER A 194 -6.45 -16.29 -15.69
C SER A 194 -5.29 -15.80 -16.56
N SER A 195 -5.05 -14.49 -16.55
CA SER A 195 -4.07 -13.84 -17.43
C SER A 195 -2.62 -14.15 -17.03
N ILE A 196 -1.79 -14.43 -18.02
CA ILE A 196 -0.34 -14.67 -17.84
C ILE A 196 0.34 -13.39 -17.31
N TRP A 197 -0.11 -12.22 -17.72
CA TRP A 197 0.49 -10.93 -17.36
C TRP A 197 0.40 -10.62 -15.87
N ILE A 198 -0.78 -10.79 -15.26
CA ILE A 198 -0.96 -10.54 -13.82
C ILE A 198 -0.21 -11.56 -12.97
N LYS A 199 -0.10 -12.82 -13.44
CA LYS A 199 0.69 -13.86 -12.79
C LYS A 199 2.19 -13.58 -12.88
N ALA A 200 2.68 -13.16 -14.04
CA ALA A 200 4.07 -12.77 -14.22
C ALA A 200 4.42 -11.56 -13.36
N CYS A 201 3.52 -10.57 -13.29
CA CYS A 201 3.67 -9.41 -12.41
C CYS A 201 3.76 -9.84 -10.93
N LEU A 202 2.93 -10.79 -10.49
CA LEU A 202 2.97 -11.31 -9.11
C LEU A 202 4.29 -12.03 -8.80
N TYR A 203 4.78 -12.86 -9.73
CA TYR A 203 6.08 -13.53 -9.55
C TYR A 203 7.24 -12.55 -9.53
N LEU A 204 7.22 -11.55 -10.42
CA LEU A 204 8.26 -10.53 -10.45
C LEU A 204 8.24 -9.68 -9.17
N PHE A 205 7.06 -9.32 -8.69
CA PHE A 205 6.89 -8.64 -7.40
C PHE A 205 7.52 -9.47 -6.27
N ALA A 206 7.18 -10.76 -6.18
CA ALA A 206 7.75 -11.66 -5.18
C ALA A 206 9.28 -11.75 -5.27
N ALA A 207 9.82 -11.89 -6.48
CA ALA A 207 11.25 -11.99 -6.71
C ALA A 207 11.98 -10.70 -6.29
N VAL A 208 11.47 -9.54 -6.69
CA VAL A 208 12.07 -8.24 -6.37
C VAL A 208 11.99 -7.95 -4.87
N THR A 209 10.85 -8.21 -4.21
CA THR A 209 10.74 -8.09 -2.74
C THR A 209 11.71 -9.03 -2.03
N THR A 210 11.90 -10.26 -2.53
CA THR A 210 12.88 -11.20 -1.96
C THR A 210 14.31 -10.69 -2.13
N VAL A 211 14.65 -10.10 -3.27
CA VAL A 211 15.97 -9.49 -3.52
C VAL A 211 16.20 -8.31 -2.59
N SER A 212 15.21 -7.43 -2.44
CA SER A 212 15.25 -6.27 -1.52
C SER A 212 15.57 -6.72 -0.09
N ILE A 213 14.79 -7.66 0.45
CA ILE A 213 15.03 -8.23 1.78
C ILE A 213 16.42 -8.88 1.84
N ALA A 214 16.79 -9.73 0.88
CA ALA A 214 18.09 -10.39 0.91
C ALA A 214 19.26 -9.40 0.91
N CYS A 215 19.18 -8.32 0.12
CA CYS A 215 20.17 -7.25 0.11
C CYS A 215 20.21 -6.49 1.43
N GLU A 216 19.07 -6.22 2.05
CA GLU A 216 19.02 -5.62 3.38
C GLU A 216 19.71 -6.51 4.44
N TRP A 217 19.47 -7.82 4.44
CA TRP A 217 20.17 -8.74 5.33
C TRP A 217 21.68 -8.79 5.08
N LEU A 218 22.10 -8.66 3.81
CA LEU A 218 23.51 -8.57 3.45
C LEU A 218 24.13 -7.25 3.92
N TYR A 219 23.41 -6.13 3.79
CA TYR A 219 23.81 -4.85 4.37
C TYR A 219 24.04 -4.98 5.88
N PHE A 220 23.10 -5.57 6.63
CA PHE A 220 23.25 -5.79 8.07
C PHE A 220 24.44 -6.67 8.44
N ARG A 221 24.84 -7.59 7.55
CA ARG A 221 25.95 -8.51 7.80
C ARG A 221 27.30 -7.92 7.44
N PHE A 222 27.37 -7.17 6.34
CA PHE A 222 28.61 -6.75 5.70
C PHE A 222 28.88 -5.25 5.80
N ASP A 223 27.87 -4.45 6.13
CA ASP A 223 27.94 -2.98 6.28
C ASP A 223 28.44 -2.28 5.00
N GLU A 224 27.99 -2.77 3.84
CA GLU A 224 28.34 -2.21 2.54
C GLU A 224 27.16 -1.43 1.93
N ASP A 225 27.32 -0.12 1.76
CA ASP A 225 26.30 0.81 1.23
C ASP A 225 25.67 0.36 -0.10
N ILE A 226 26.41 -0.40 -0.91
CA ILE A 226 25.90 -0.92 -2.19
C ILE A 226 24.66 -1.80 -1.98
N PHE A 227 24.61 -2.57 -0.89
CA PHE A 227 23.46 -3.41 -0.60
C PHE A 227 22.24 -2.57 -0.20
N ASN A 228 22.44 -1.49 0.57
CA ASN A 228 21.37 -0.55 0.91
C ASN A 228 20.80 0.13 -0.35
N SER A 229 21.67 0.61 -1.26
CA SER A 229 21.21 1.20 -2.54
C SER A 229 20.44 0.20 -3.42
N ILE A 230 20.84 -1.08 -3.44
CA ILE A 230 20.10 -2.12 -4.18
C ILE A 230 18.74 -2.36 -3.53
N THR A 231 18.64 -2.37 -2.20
CA THR A 231 17.37 -2.47 -1.48
C THR A 231 16.43 -1.34 -1.89
N ASP A 232 16.87 -0.08 -1.83
CA ASP A 232 16.02 1.09 -2.17
C ASP A 232 15.47 1.01 -3.60
N VAL A 233 16.31 0.62 -4.56
CA VAL A 233 15.89 0.44 -5.95
C VAL A 233 14.92 -0.72 -6.09
N ALA A 234 15.19 -1.84 -5.42
CA ALA A 234 14.32 -3.01 -5.45
C ALA A 234 12.96 -2.70 -4.81
N GLU A 235 12.91 -1.93 -3.72
CA GLU A 235 11.66 -1.48 -3.09
C GLU A 235 10.85 -0.59 -4.02
N LEU A 236 11.49 0.39 -4.69
CA LEU A 236 10.81 1.22 -5.69
C LEU A 236 10.20 0.38 -6.81
N VAL A 237 10.96 -0.58 -7.35
CA VAL A 237 10.47 -1.49 -8.39
C VAL A 237 9.33 -2.36 -7.86
N ALA A 238 9.44 -2.91 -6.65
CA ALA A 238 8.40 -3.70 -6.01
C ALA A 238 7.11 -2.89 -5.80
N GLY A 239 7.22 -1.63 -5.38
CA GLY A 239 6.10 -0.70 -5.24
C GLY A 239 5.37 -0.47 -6.56
N CYS A 240 6.11 -0.17 -7.64
CA CYS A 240 5.47 0.05 -8.94
C CYS A 240 4.84 -1.26 -9.50
N LEU A 241 5.39 -2.45 -9.19
CA LEU A 241 4.77 -3.74 -9.50
C LEU A 241 3.51 -3.99 -8.67
N CYS A 242 3.53 -3.71 -7.37
CA CYS A 242 2.37 -3.78 -6.49
C CYS A 242 1.22 -2.87 -6.99
N ASN A 243 1.54 -1.62 -7.30
CA ASN A 243 0.59 -0.66 -7.87
C ASN A 243 0.01 -1.19 -9.19
N SER A 244 0.85 -1.78 -10.05
CA SER A 244 0.42 -2.39 -11.30
C SER A 244 -0.51 -3.59 -11.07
N LEU A 245 -0.22 -4.46 -10.09
CA LEU A 245 -1.08 -5.59 -9.71
C LEU A 245 -2.46 -5.11 -9.24
N ILE A 246 -2.51 -4.05 -8.44
CA ILE A 246 -3.77 -3.45 -7.96
C ILE A 246 -4.56 -2.89 -9.15
N ILE A 247 -3.94 -2.15 -10.06
CA ILE A 247 -4.62 -1.58 -11.22
C ILE A 247 -5.12 -2.67 -12.18
N MET A 248 -4.31 -3.70 -12.45
CA MET A 248 -4.70 -4.82 -13.33
C MET A 248 -5.94 -5.55 -12.81
N GLN A 249 -6.13 -5.63 -11.48
CA GLN A 249 -7.33 -6.26 -10.91
C GLN A 249 -8.62 -5.58 -11.36
N PHE A 250 -8.63 -4.28 -11.70
CA PHE A 250 -9.85 -3.60 -12.13
C PHE A 250 -10.43 -4.11 -13.46
N PHE A 251 -9.66 -4.87 -14.24
CA PHE A 251 -10.07 -5.31 -15.57
C PHE A 251 -10.49 -6.79 -15.60
N PRO A 252 -11.70 -7.10 -16.09
CA PRO A 252 -12.30 -8.43 -15.97
C PRO A 252 -11.56 -9.52 -16.73
N TYR A 253 -10.85 -9.19 -17.82
CA TYR A 253 -10.12 -10.16 -18.63
C TYR A 253 -8.94 -10.82 -17.89
N HIS A 254 -8.55 -10.31 -16.72
CA HIS A 254 -7.53 -10.94 -15.88
C HIS A 254 -8.05 -12.05 -14.96
N PHE A 255 -9.38 -12.22 -14.84
CA PHE A 255 -9.98 -13.25 -14.00
C PHE A 255 -10.50 -14.45 -14.79
N LYS A 256 -10.63 -15.60 -14.11
CA LYS A 256 -11.32 -16.76 -14.69
C LYS A 256 -12.84 -16.50 -14.80
N PRO A 257 -13.53 -17.07 -15.81
CA PRO A 257 -14.97 -16.84 -16.03
C PRO A 257 -15.86 -17.22 -14.84
N ASN A 258 -15.51 -18.28 -14.09
CA ASN A 258 -16.28 -18.71 -12.92
C ASN A 258 -16.25 -17.66 -11.80
N HIS A 259 -15.09 -17.04 -11.56
CA HIS A 259 -14.97 -15.96 -10.58
C HIS A 259 -15.62 -14.67 -11.04
N LEU A 260 -15.62 -14.38 -12.34
CA LEU A 260 -16.40 -13.26 -12.87
C LEU A 260 -17.89 -13.43 -12.60
N ARG A 261 -18.43 -14.66 -12.68
CA ARG A 261 -19.82 -14.94 -12.32
C ARG A 261 -20.08 -14.78 -10.82
N GLU A 262 -19.17 -15.23 -9.97
CA GLU A 262 -19.26 -15.04 -8.51
C GLU A 262 -19.26 -13.55 -8.14
N MET A 263 -18.32 -12.78 -8.69
CA MET A 263 -18.24 -11.33 -8.47
C MET A 263 -19.47 -10.61 -9.03
N ALA A 264 -19.92 -10.98 -10.23
CA ALA A 264 -21.14 -10.43 -10.81
C ALA A 264 -22.40 -10.78 -10.00
N HIS A 265 -22.46 -11.99 -9.44
CA HIS A 265 -23.56 -12.41 -8.56
C HIS A 265 -23.52 -11.65 -7.22
N GLN A 266 -22.36 -11.46 -6.62
CA GLN A 266 -22.20 -10.62 -5.43
C GLN A 266 -22.64 -9.17 -5.70
N LEU A 267 -22.25 -8.61 -6.84
CA LEU A 267 -22.67 -7.29 -7.29
C LEU A 267 -24.18 -7.22 -7.56
N GLN A 268 -24.78 -8.25 -8.16
CA GLN A 268 -26.23 -8.32 -8.42
C GLN A 268 -27.05 -8.51 -7.16
N VAL A 269 -26.63 -9.36 -6.23
CA VAL A 269 -27.30 -9.52 -4.93
C VAL A 269 -27.25 -8.21 -4.16
N ALA A 270 -26.13 -7.47 -4.21
CA ALA A 270 -26.03 -6.12 -3.65
C ALA A 270 -26.94 -5.08 -4.34
N VAL A 271 -27.44 -5.35 -5.55
CA VAL A 271 -28.37 -4.49 -6.32
C VAL A 271 -29.83 -4.94 -6.17
N VAL A 272 -30.10 -6.22 -5.88
CA VAL A 272 -31.45 -6.76 -5.71
C VAL A 272 -31.91 -6.68 -4.24
N SER A 273 -30.99 -6.58 -3.29
CA SER A 273 -31.30 -6.30 -1.88
C SER A 273 -31.40 -4.80 -1.53
N THR A 274 -31.34 -3.92 -2.52
CA THR A 274 -31.65 -2.47 -2.43
C THR A 274 -33.02 -2.17 -3.00
#